data_AF-A0A511BC73-F1
#
_entry.id   AF-A0A511BC73-F1
#
_cell.length_a   1.000
_cell.length_b   1.000
_cell.length_c   1.000
_cell.angle_alpha   90.00
_cell.angle_beta   90.00
_cell.angle_gamma   90.00
#
_symmetry.space_group_name_H-M   'P 1'
#
loop_
_entity.id
_entity.type
_entity.pdbx_description
1 polymer ?
#
loop_
_entity_poly.entity_id
_entity_poly.type
_entity_poly.pdbx_seq_one_letter_code
_entity_poly.pdbx_strand_id
1 'polypeptide(L)'
;MLTAGGIVFLYIAISGIRASAYVSVMKDLLVLFIIITIVMALLKTDNISTLFRVGTNELYNTGFSGRQESFAMSTMFFQAIGMPIFPLSCAYLMTARSARTVMRAQIFMPLYMVVFPFMMLIAFYAKYHHLILTSPNDAFIKTVKNLLPPAMIGIVAGGAALSALVVLSGTCLVIGSLVARNLVPGLAEKYQKTTSEMVIILYIVISMALATMVPTLISHLYNMTYFGVTQILPCFLLAILSIRAKPQALCAGIIIGDVLGCGLYLSGIDMVGINPGLIGLVANITTIVLTGKCQKVKMSSYFSDQKHFVTDGKTK
;
A
#
# COMPACT_ATOMS: atom_id res chain seq x y z
N MET A 1 15.09 3.21 -17.76
CA MET A 1 14.92 2.51 -16.47
C MET A 1 16.16 2.56 -15.60
N LEU A 2 17.34 2.19 -16.10
CA LEU A 2 18.62 2.31 -15.36
C LEU A 2 18.87 3.70 -14.75
N THR A 3 18.62 4.76 -15.52
CA THR A 3 18.74 6.15 -15.04
C THR A 3 17.78 6.46 -13.88
N ALA A 4 16.53 6.01 -13.97
CA ALA A 4 15.54 6.17 -12.91
C ALA A 4 15.93 5.38 -11.64
N GLY A 5 16.41 4.14 -11.79
CA GLY A 5 16.90 3.32 -10.69
C GLY A 5 18.10 3.95 -9.98
N GLY A 6 19.04 4.52 -10.74
CA GLY A 6 20.19 5.24 -10.20
C GLY A 6 19.79 6.48 -9.39
N ILE A 7 18.84 7.28 -9.91
CA ILE A 7 18.31 8.45 -9.20
C ILE A 7 17.62 8.05 -7.90
N VAL A 8 16.81 6.98 -7.94
CA VAL A 8 16.14 6.45 -6.75
C VAL A 8 17.15 5.98 -5.71
N PHE A 9 18.15 5.19 -6.13
CA PHE A 9 19.18 4.70 -5.22
C PHE A 9 19.96 5.84 -4.58
N LEU A 10 20.40 6.81 -5.38
CA LEU A 10 21.14 7.97 -4.88
C LEU A 10 20.28 8.80 -3.93
N TYR A 11 18.99 9.00 -4.25
CA TYR A 11 18.05 9.62 -3.34
C TYR A 11 17.95 8.86 -2.03
N ILE A 12 17.77 7.54 -2.04
CA ILE A 12 17.63 6.73 -0.81
C ILE A 12 18.92 6.71 0.01
N ALA A 13 20.08 6.59 -0.64
CA ALA A 13 21.38 6.57 0.03
C ALA A 13 21.67 7.87 0.78
N ILE A 14 21.22 9.01 0.24
CA ILE A 14 21.38 10.34 0.84
C ILE A 14 20.21 10.66 1.79
N SER A 15 19.02 10.16 1.51
CA SER A 15 17.79 10.54 2.22
C SER A 15 17.56 9.68 3.45
N GLY A 16 17.71 10.28 4.62
CA GLY A 16 17.13 9.75 5.85
C GLY A 16 15.60 9.90 5.91
N ILE A 17 14.99 9.35 6.97
CA ILE A 17 13.53 9.40 7.23
C ILE A 17 12.98 10.84 7.18
N ARG A 18 13.74 11.82 7.68
CA ARG A 18 13.30 13.24 7.70
C ARG A 18 13.21 13.84 6.30
N ALA A 19 14.13 13.50 5.40
CA ALA A 19 14.12 14.00 4.02
C ALA A 19 12.87 13.48 3.27
N SER A 20 12.54 12.20 3.47
CA SER A 20 11.32 11.59 2.89
C SER A 20 10.04 12.31 3.35
N ALA A 21 9.97 12.74 4.61
CA ALA A 21 8.82 13.48 5.13
C ALA A 21 8.62 14.85 4.44
N TYR A 22 9.67 15.65 4.26
CA TYR A 22 9.55 16.94 3.56
C TYR A 22 9.18 16.75 2.08
N VAL A 23 9.79 15.77 1.42
CA VAL A 23 9.48 15.46 0.01
C VAL A 23 8.03 14.98 -0.15
N SER A 24 7.49 14.23 0.82
CA SER A 24 6.07 13.85 0.81
C SER A 24 5.16 15.08 0.82
N VAL A 25 5.44 16.08 1.66
CA VAL A 25 4.63 17.32 1.70
C VAL A 25 4.69 18.06 0.37
N MET A 26 5.89 18.22 -0.22
CA MET A 26 6.02 18.87 -1.52
C MET A 26 5.28 18.10 -2.63
N LYS A 27 5.36 16.77 -2.61
CA LYS A 27 4.61 15.90 -3.52
C LYS A 27 3.10 16.10 -3.35
N ASP A 28 2.58 16.11 -2.14
CA ASP A 28 1.14 16.26 -1.89
C ASP A 28 0.61 17.60 -2.42
N LEU A 29 1.34 18.70 -2.17
CA LEU A 29 1.00 20.01 -2.72
C LEU A 29 1.04 20.03 -4.25
N LEU A 30 2.04 19.39 -4.86
CA LEU A 30 2.18 19.30 -6.31
C LEU A 30 1.04 18.48 -6.94
N VAL A 31 0.64 17.36 -6.30
CA VAL A 31 -0.49 16.55 -6.77
C VAL A 31 -1.80 17.34 -6.71
N LEU A 32 -2.05 18.10 -5.65
CA LEU A 32 -3.22 18.97 -5.57
C LEU A 32 -3.23 20.02 -6.68
N PHE A 33 -2.08 20.67 -6.92
CA PHE A 33 -1.93 21.63 -8.02
C PHE A 33 -2.22 21.01 -9.39
N ILE A 34 -1.69 19.81 -9.64
CA ILE A 34 -1.92 19.05 -10.88
C ILE A 34 -3.42 18.76 -11.06
N ILE A 35 -4.09 18.25 -10.02
CA ILE A 35 -5.52 17.91 -10.08
C ILE A 35 -6.35 19.16 -10.37
N ILE A 36 -6.12 20.25 -9.64
CA ILE A 36 -6.83 21.52 -9.86
C ILE A 36 -6.65 21.99 -11.29
N THR A 37 -5.43 21.91 -11.83
CA THR A 37 -5.15 22.34 -13.20
C THR A 37 -5.90 21.50 -14.24
N ILE A 38 -5.94 20.17 -14.05
CA ILE A 38 -6.68 19.28 -14.95
C ILE A 38 -8.18 19.54 -14.87
N VAL A 39 -8.73 19.71 -13.67
CA VAL A 39 -10.16 19.99 -13.46
C VAL A 39 -10.55 21.34 -14.09
N MET A 40 -9.71 22.37 -13.94
CA MET A 40 -9.92 23.66 -14.59
C MET A 40 -9.87 23.56 -16.11
N ALA A 41 -9.00 22.71 -16.67
CA ALA A 41 -8.96 22.45 -18.10
C ALA A 41 -10.22 21.71 -18.56
N LEU A 42 -10.67 20.70 -17.83
CA LEU A 42 -11.91 19.95 -18.11
C LEU A 42 -13.14 20.87 -18.13
N LEU A 43 -13.26 21.75 -17.13
CA LEU A 43 -14.33 22.74 -17.03
C LEU A 43 -14.39 23.72 -18.19
N LYS A 44 -13.26 23.96 -18.88
CA LYS A 44 -13.19 24.83 -20.05
C LYS A 44 -13.51 24.10 -21.35
N THR A 45 -13.13 22.84 -21.45
CA THR A 45 -13.28 22.05 -22.69
C THR A 45 -14.67 21.45 -22.82
N ASP A 46 -15.23 20.93 -21.72
CA ASP A 46 -16.46 20.13 -21.76
C ASP A 46 -17.43 20.52 -20.64
N ASN A 47 -18.71 20.22 -20.88
CA ASN A 47 -19.71 20.27 -19.83
C ASN A 47 -19.60 19.02 -18.94
N ILE A 48 -19.26 19.22 -17.66
CA ILE A 48 -19.15 18.16 -16.66
C ILE A 48 -20.39 17.28 -16.60
N SER A 49 -21.59 17.85 -16.71
CA SER A 49 -22.84 17.07 -16.65
C SER A 49 -22.96 16.07 -17.80
N THR A 50 -22.46 16.43 -18.99
CA THR A 50 -22.42 15.54 -20.15
C THR A 50 -21.40 14.43 -19.95
N LEU A 51 -20.19 14.76 -19.45
CA LEU A 51 -19.15 13.78 -19.14
C LEU A 51 -19.63 12.75 -18.12
N PHE A 52 -20.29 13.20 -17.05
CA PHE A 52 -20.90 12.31 -16.06
C PHE A 52 -21.98 11.44 -16.67
N ARG A 53 -22.94 12.02 -17.41
CA ARG A 53 -24.05 11.27 -18.00
C ARG A 53 -23.56 10.18 -18.95
N VAL A 54 -22.61 10.49 -19.83
CA VAL A 54 -22.06 9.51 -20.77
C VAL A 54 -21.25 8.45 -20.02
N GLY A 55 -20.38 8.86 -19.08
CA GLY A 55 -19.59 7.95 -18.27
C GLY A 55 -20.45 6.98 -17.45
N THR A 56 -21.51 7.48 -16.80
CA THR A 56 -22.44 6.65 -16.01
C THR A 56 -23.28 5.73 -16.88
N ASN A 57 -23.80 6.22 -18.01
CA ASN A 57 -24.59 5.37 -18.91
C ASN A 57 -23.75 4.20 -19.44
N GLU A 58 -22.48 4.45 -19.78
CA GLU A 58 -21.54 3.39 -20.16
C GLU A 58 -21.23 2.43 -19.01
N LEU A 59 -21.05 2.92 -17.77
CA LEU A 59 -20.87 2.05 -16.60
C LEU A 59 -22.06 1.10 -16.41
N TYR A 60 -23.29 1.61 -16.57
CA TYR A 60 -24.49 0.78 -16.50
C TYR A 60 -24.58 -0.19 -17.69
N ASN A 61 -24.29 0.27 -18.91
CA ASN A 61 -24.40 -0.54 -20.14
C ASN A 61 -23.31 -1.62 -20.25
N THR A 62 -22.12 -1.39 -19.70
CA THR A 62 -21.02 -2.36 -19.67
C THR A 62 -21.19 -3.44 -18.59
N GLY A 63 -22.31 -3.40 -17.86
CA GLY A 63 -22.65 -4.41 -16.88
C GLY A 63 -21.88 -4.23 -15.57
N PHE A 64 -22.07 -3.07 -14.92
CA PHE A 64 -21.97 -2.96 -13.46
C PHE A 64 -22.97 -3.92 -12.82
N SER A 65 -22.64 -5.21 -12.84
CA SER A 65 -23.37 -6.25 -12.15
C SER A 65 -23.17 -6.06 -10.65
N GLY A 66 -24.18 -6.38 -9.83
CA GLY A 66 -24.03 -6.35 -8.36
C GLY A 66 -22.85 -7.20 -7.86
N ARG A 67 -22.30 -8.08 -8.70
CA ARG A 67 -21.10 -8.86 -8.46
C ARG A 67 -19.81 -8.05 -8.49
N GLN A 68 -19.64 -7.13 -9.46
CA GLN A 68 -18.48 -6.23 -9.50
C GLN A 68 -18.50 -5.23 -8.33
N GLU A 69 -19.70 -4.77 -7.95
CA GLU A 69 -19.90 -3.93 -6.77
C GLU A 69 -19.55 -4.67 -5.49
N SER A 70 -20.03 -5.90 -5.34
CA SER A 70 -19.68 -6.77 -4.21
C SER A 70 -18.16 -6.98 -4.13
N PHE A 71 -17.50 -7.10 -5.28
CA PHE A 71 -16.05 -7.30 -5.32
C PHE A 71 -15.33 -6.03 -4.90
N ALA A 72 -15.75 -4.87 -5.40
CA ALA A 72 -15.20 -3.59 -4.98
C ALA A 72 -15.40 -3.35 -3.47
N MET A 73 -16.61 -3.56 -2.95
CA MET A 73 -16.95 -3.36 -1.53
C MET A 73 -16.16 -4.31 -0.61
N SER A 74 -16.13 -5.60 -0.92
CA SER A 74 -15.37 -6.59 -0.15
C SER A 74 -13.86 -6.33 -0.22
N THR A 75 -13.37 -5.85 -1.37
CA THR A 75 -11.97 -5.42 -1.53
C THR A 75 -11.65 -4.20 -0.67
N MET A 76 -12.51 -3.17 -0.67
CA MET A 76 -12.35 -1.98 0.17
C MET A 76 -12.33 -2.34 1.65
N PHE A 77 -13.25 -3.20 2.10
CA PHE A 77 -13.29 -3.70 3.47
C PHE A 77 -12.01 -4.45 3.84
N PHE A 78 -11.59 -5.40 2.99
CA PHE A 78 -10.39 -6.20 3.19
C PHE A 78 -9.11 -5.34 3.27
N GLN A 79 -8.99 -4.34 2.40
CA GLN A 79 -7.85 -3.42 2.43
C GLN A 79 -7.90 -2.50 3.65
N ALA A 80 -9.08 -2.03 4.06
CA ALA A 80 -9.24 -1.18 5.23
C ALA A 80 -8.77 -1.86 6.53
N ILE A 81 -9.08 -3.15 6.71
CA ILE A 81 -8.62 -3.92 7.88
C ILE A 81 -7.13 -4.27 7.80
N GLY A 82 -6.56 -4.41 6.60
CA GLY A 82 -5.13 -4.68 6.39
C GLY A 82 -4.22 -3.45 6.51
N MET A 83 -4.75 -2.26 6.26
CA MET A 83 -3.99 -1.00 6.21
C MET A 83 -3.20 -0.67 7.49
N PRO A 84 -3.73 -0.87 8.72
CA PRO A 84 -2.96 -0.62 9.95
C PRO A 84 -1.75 -1.54 10.14
N ILE A 85 -1.78 -2.73 9.52
CA ILE A 85 -0.79 -3.81 9.68
C ILE A 85 0.23 -3.76 8.55
N PHE A 86 -0.03 -2.95 7.53
CA PHE A 86 0.87 -2.77 6.41
C PHE A 86 2.26 -2.35 6.92
N PRO A 87 3.35 -3.00 6.49
CA PRO A 87 4.69 -2.76 7.06
C PRO A 87 5.10 -1.28 7.04
N LEU A 88 4.71 -0.56 5.98
CA LEU A 88 4.94 0.87 5.85
C LEU A 88 4.22 1.68 6.95
N SER A 89 2.97 1.33 7.28
CA SER A 89 2.21 1.93 8.38
C SER A 89 2.93 1.73 9.72
N CYS A 90 3.42 0.52 10.00
CA CYS A 90 4.15 0.22 11.23
C CYS A 90 5.40 1.09 11.41
N ALA A 91 6.17 1.32 10.34
CA ALA A 91 7.35 2.18 10.39
C ALA A 91 7.00 3.64 10.74
N TYR A 92 5.90 4.17 10.19
CA TYR A 92 5.42 5.50 10.53
C TYR A 92 4.91 5.60 11.98
N LEU A 93 4.21 4.56 12.46
CA LEU A 93 3.72 4.50 13.84
C LEU A 93 4.88 4.49 14.86
N MET A 94 5.93 3.71 14.59
CA MET A 94 7.08 3.55 15.50
C MET A 94 8.03 4.76 15.52
N THR A 95 7.98 5.61 14.50
CA THR A 95 8.81 6.82 14.41
C THR A 95 8.08 8.09 14.86
N ALA A 96 6.78 7.99 15.17
CA ALA A 96 5.98 9.11 15.61
C ALA A 96 6.36 9.59 17.02
N ARG A 97 6.34 10.92 17.24
CA ARG A 97 6.67 11.52 18.55
C ARG A 97 5.68 11.15 19.66
N SER A 98 4.42 10.93 19.33
CA SER A 98 3.37 10.58 20.28
C SER A 98 2.17 9.97 19.57
N ALA A 99 1.36 9.19 20.30
CA ALA A 99 0.08 8.69 19.81
C ALA A 99 -0.86 9.83 19.36
N ARG A 100 -0.84 10.97 20.05
CA ARG A 100 -1.64 12.15 19.69
C ARG A 100 -1.24 12.72 18.33
N THR A 101 0.05 12.68 17.98
CA THR A 101 0.54 13.10 16.65
C THR A 101 0.00 12.18 15.57
N VAL A 102 0.03 10.86 15.79
CA VAL A 102 -0.54 9.88 14.86
C VAL A 102 -2.03 10.11 14.66
N MET A 103 -2.80 10.24 15.74
CA MET A 103 -4.25 10.46 15.66
C MET A 103 -4.58 11.72 14.86
N ARG A 104 -3.90 12.85 15.12
CA ARG A 104 -4.11 14.08 14.36
C ARG A 104 -3.80 13.91 12.87
N ALA A 105 -2.74 13.18 12.53
CA ALA A 105 -2.40 12.92 11.14
C ALA A 105 -3.47 12.04 10.45
N GLN A 106 -3.99 11.03 11.14
CA GLN A 106 -5.01 10.11 10.62
C GLN A 106 -6.38 10.76 10.42
N ILE A 107 -6.75 11.78 11.22
CA ILE A 107 -8.03 12.51 11.05
C ILE A 107 -8.17 13.13 9.65
N PHE A 108 -7.07 13.63 9.07
CA PHE A 108 -7.09 14.27 7.75
C PHE A 108 -6.88 13.27 6.60
N MET A 109 -6.47 12.03 6.88
CA MET A 109 -6.16 11.04 5.85
C MET A 109 -7.37 10.71 4.94
N PRO A 110 -8.63 10.67 5.42
CA PRO A 110 -9.79 10.49 4.55
C PRO A 110 -9.99 11.61 3.52
N LEU A 111 -9.50 12.83 3.77
CA LEU A 111 -9.64 13.93 2.81
C LEU A 111 -8.87 13.64 1.51
N TYR A 112 -7.89 12.75 1.51
CA TYR A 112 -7.22 12.30 0.29
C TYR A 112 -8.15 11.57 -0.68
N MET A 113 -9.28 11.03 -0.20
CA MET A 113 -10.29 10.39 -1.06
C MET A 113 -10.96 11.38 -2.02
N VAL A 114 -10.89 12.69 -1.74
CA VAL A 114 -11.38 13.75 -2.64
C VAL A 114 -10.68 13.70 -4.01
N VAL A 115 -9.50 13.09 -4.12
CA VAL A 115 -8.82 12.89 -5.40
C VAL A 115 -9.57 11.91 -6.34
N PHE A 116 -10.29 10.93 -5.79
CA PHE A 116 -10.90 9.86 -6.59
C PHE A 116 -12.02 10.32 -7.54
N PRO A 117 -12.97 11.19 -7.13
CA PRO A 117 -13.94 11.78 -8.06
C PRO A 117 -13.29 12.47 -9.26
N PHE A 118 -12.17 13.18 -9.05
CA PHE A 118 -11.44 13.84 -10.14
C PHE A 118 -10.74 12.84 -11.06
N MET A 119 -10.16 11.76 -10.50
CA MET A 119 -9.61 10.67 -11.31
C MET A 119 -10.69 9.96 -12.15
N MET A 120 -11.88 9.78 -11.59
CA MET A 120 -13.03 9.23 -12.32
C MET A 120 -13.44 10.14 -13.48
N LEU A 121 -13.50 11.46 -13.27
CA LEU A 121 -13.76 12.44 -14.32
C LEU A 121 -12.73 12.37 -15.46
N ILE A 122 -11.45 12.24 -15.12
CA ILE A 122 -10.36 12.08 -16.10
C ILE A 122 -10.53 10.81 -16.93
N ALA A 123 -10.98 9.71 -16.31
CA ALA A 123 -11.26 8.46 -17.01
C ALA A 123 -12.50 8.56 -17.92
N PHE A 124 -13.56 9.23 -17.47
CA PHE A 124 -14.74 9.51 -18.30
C PHE A 124 -14.40 10.39 -19.49
N TYR A 125 -13.55 11.42 -19.32
CA TYR A 125 -13.05 12.21 -20.43
C TYR A 125 -12.31 11.36 -21.45
N ALA A 126 -11.36 10.51 -20.99
CA ALA A 126 -10.60 9.64 -21.88
C ALA A 126 -11.52 8.76 -22.73
N LYS A 127 -12.60 8.27 -22.13
CA LYS A 127 -13.59 7.43 -22.79
C LYS A 127 -14.50 8.22 -23.73
N TYR A 128 -15.02 9.37 -23.30
CA TYR A 128 -15.89 10.25 -24.07
C TYR A 128 -15.22 10.75 -25.35
N HIS A 129 -13.93 11.10 -25.28
CA HIS A 129 -13.14 11.50 -26.44
C HIS A 129 -12.49 10.33 -27.20
N HIS A 130 -12.89 9.09 -26.88
CA HIS A 130 -12.39 7.86 -27.52
C HIS A 130 -10.86 7.79 -27.62
N LEU A 131 -10.16 8.24 -26.57
CA LEU A 131 -8.70 8.20 -26.54
C LEU A 131 -8.24 6.75 -26.65
N ILE A 132 -7.36 6.47 -27.61
CA ILE A 132 -6.78 5.13 -27.80
C ILE A 132 -5.91 4.83 -26.58
N LEU A 133 -6.30 3.90 -25.70
CA LEU A 133 -5.53 3.47 -24.53
C LEU A 133 -4.81 2.16 -24.84
N THR A 134 -3.54 2.04 -24.41
CA THR A 134 -2.81 0.76 -24.54
C THR A 134 -3.11 -0.11 -23.32
N SER A 135 -3.22 0.52 -22.14
CA SER A 135 -3.70 -0.06 -20.89
C SER A 135 -4.66 0.92 -20.19
N PRO A 136 -5.61 0.46 -19.36
CA PRO A 136 -6.41 1.33 -18.50
C PRO A 136 -5.57 2.28 -17.63
N ASN A 137 -4.34 1.88 -17.25
CA ASN A 137 -3.41 2.74 -16.50
C ASN A 137 -3.00 4.01 -17.27
N ASP A 138 -3.08 4.00 -18.61
CA ASP A 138 -2.65 5.13 -19.44
C ASP A 138 -3.69 6.25 -19.49
N ALA A 139 -4.94 5.99 -19.07
CA ALA A 139 -6.05 6.93 -19.20
C ALA A 139 -5.69 8.33 -18.68
N PHE A 140 -5.07 8.38 -17.49
CA PHE A 140 -4.63 9.63 -16.89
C PHE A 140 -3.63 10.40 -17.77
N ILE A 141 -2.55 9.75 -18.20
CA ILE A 141 -1.49 10.41 -18.99
C ILE A 141 -1.98 10.80 -20.39
N LYS A 142 -2.82 9.98 -21.04
CA LYS A 142 -3.37 10.32 -22.36
C LYS A 142 -4.35 11.49 -22.27
N THR A 143 -5.19 11.55 -21.24
CA THR A 143 -6.05 12.72 -20.97
C THR A 143 -5.21 13.97 -20.72
N VAL A 144 -4.17 13.88 -19.88
CA VAL A 144 -3.27 15.02 -19.61
C VAL A 144 -2.61 15.54 -20.88
N LYS A 145 -2.11 14.65 -21.76
CA LYS A 145 -1.50 15.04 -23.04
C LYS A 145 -2.50 15.69 -24.00
N ASN A 146 -3.77 15.36 -23.89
CA ASN A 146 -4.82 15.90 -24.74
C ASN A 146 -5.32 17.27 -24.25
N LEU A 147 -5.44 17.49 -22.93
CA LEU A 147 -5.93 18.76 -22.39
C LEU A 147 -4.85 19.82 -22.13
N LEU A 148 -3.65 19.43 -21.73
CA LEU A 148 -2.67 20.36 -21.17
C LEU A 148 -1.56 20.73 -22.15
N PRO A 149 -1.03 21.96 -22.09
CA PRO A 149 0.10 22.37 -22.91
C PRO A 149 1.40 21.64 -22.52
N PRO A 150 2.41 21.57 -23.41
CA PRO A 150 3.64 20.79 -23.18
C PRO A 150 4.36 21.06 -21.86
N ALA A 151 4.43 22.33 -21.43
CA ALA A 151 5.04 22.72 -20.16
C ALA A 151 4.37 22.06 -18.95
N MET A 152 3.03 21.98 -18.96
CA MET A 152 2.26 21.37 -17.89
C MET A 152 2.39 19.84 -17.87
N ILE A 153 2.54 19.21 -19.04
CA ILE A 153 2.79 17.76 -19.12
C ILE A 153 4.09 17.40 -18.36
N GLY A 154 5.13 18.22 -18.49
CA GLY A 154 6.38 18.05 -17.73
C GLY A 154 6.18 18.14 -16.22
N ILE A 155 5.35 19.09 -15.75
CA ILE A 155 5.01 19.22 -14.33
C ILE A 155 4.24 18.00 -13.83
N VAL A 156 3.26 17.51 -14.61
CA VAL A 156 2.51 16.29 -14.26
C VAL A 156 3.42 15.08 -14.19
N ALA A 157 4.30 14.89 -15.18
CA ALA A 157 5.26 13.80 -15.20
C ALA A 157 6.23 13.87 -14.01
N GLY A 158 6.72 15.07 -13.68
CA GLY A 158 7.55 15.33 -12.51
C GLY A 158 6.84 15.01 -11.19
N GLY A 159 5.57 15.40 -11.05
CA GLY A 159 4.76 15.08 -9.87
C GLY A 159 4.46 13.58 -9.72
N ALA A 160 4.21 12.90 -10.83
CA ALA A 160 4.06 11.44 -10.84
C ALA A 160 5.37 10.73 -10.45
N ALA A 161 6.51 11.18 -10.98
CA ALA A 161 7.83 10.65 -10.64
C ALA A 161 8.17 10.90 -9.17
N LEU A 162 7.91 12.10 -8.64
CA LEU A 162 8.10 12.43 -7.24
C LEU A 162 7.20 11.58 -6.34
N SER A 163 5.98 11.29 -6.78
CA SER A 163 5.05 10.42 -6.04
C SER A 163 5.53 8.99 -5.95
N ALA A 164 6.01 8.44 -7.07
CA ALA A 164 6.62 7.12 -7.09
C ALA A 164 7.87 7.08 -6.20
N LEU A 165 8.70 8.12 -6.23
CA LEU A 165 9.93 8.21 -5.43
C LEU A 165 9.65 8.15 -3.92
N VAL A 166 8.65 8.90 -3.43
CA VAL A 166 8.30 8.91 -1.99
C VAL A 166 7.89 7.53 -1.52
N VAL A 167 6.95 6.89 -2.22
CA VAL A 167 6.45 5.55 -1.85
C VAL A 167 7.56 4.51 -1.94
N LEU A 168 8.38 4.57 -2.99
CA LEU A 168 9.51 3.65 -3.20
C LEU A 168 10.56 3.82 -2.09
N SER A 169 10.91 5.05 -1.73
CA SER A 169 11.88 5.32 -0.66
C SER A 169 11.43 4.78 0.69
N GLY A 170 10.16 4.98 1.06
CA GLY A 170 9.60 4.44 2.29
C GLY A 170 9.60 2.91 2.30
N THR A 171 9.20 2.30 1.19
CA THR A 171 9.19 0.84 1.03
C THR A 171 10.60 0.23 1.14
N CYS A 172 11.58 0.82 0.45
CA CYS A 172 12.98 0.38 0.51
C CYS A 172 13.54 0.44 1.94
N LEU A 173 13.26 1.52 2.67
CA LEU A 173 13.73 1.66 4.04
C LEU A 173 13.14 0.58 4.97
N VAL A 174 11.86 0.25 4.79
CA VAL A 174 11.19 -0.81 5.54
C VAL A 174 11.77 -2.17 5.19
N ILE A 175 11.92 -2.49 3.90
CA ILE A 175 12.47 -3.79 3.47
C ILE A 175 13.92 -3.96 3.96
N GLY A 176 14.77 -2.95 3.78
CA GLY A 176 16.16 -3.00 4.21
C GLY A 176 16.30 -3.28 5.72
N SER A 177 15.55 -2.55 6.54
CA SER A 177 15.55 -2.75 7.99
C SER A 177 14.90 -4.07 8.42
N LEU A 178 13.87 -4.54 7.71
CA LEU A 178 13.20 -5.80 8.00
C LEU A 178 14.13 -6.99 7.77
N VAL A 179 14.86 -7.00 6.65
CA VAL A 179 15.83 -8.06 6.34
C VAL A 179 17.03 -8.00 7.29
N ALA A 180 17.64 -6.83 7.48
CA ALA A 180 18.83 -6.68 8.30
C ALA A 180 18.60 -7.03 9.78
N ARG A 181 17.39 -6.83 10.31
CA ARG A 181 17.06 -7.09 11.72
C ARG A 181 16.37 -8.42 11.99
N ASN A 182 15.55 -8.93 11.06
CA ASN A 182 14.75 -10.13 11.29
C ASN A 182 15.26 -11.37 10.55
N LEU A 183 15.90 -11.22 9.39
CA LEU A 183 16.38 -12.36 8.61
C LEU A 183 17.89 -12.65 8.80
N VAL A 184 18.63 -11.71 9.39
CA VAL A 184 20.06 -11.86 9.70
C VAL A 184 20.29 -11.71 11.22
N PRO A 185 19.93 -12.72 12.05
CA PRO A 185 20.07 -12.61 13.49
C PRO A 185 21.55 -12.50 13.90
N GLY A 186 21.84 -11.65 14.90
CA GLY A 186 23.20 -11.47 15.41
C GLY A 186 24.10 -10.54 14.58
N LEU A 187 23.56 -9.85 13.57
CA LEU A 187 24.33 -8.90 12.78
C LEU A 187 24.80 -7.72 13.64
N ALA A 188 26.13 -7.58 13.78
CA ALA A 188 26.73 -6.49 14.54
C ALA A 188 26.28 -5.12 13.99
N GLU A 189 26.03 -4.17 14.90
CA GLU A 189 25.46 -2.85 14.58
C GLU A 189 26.21 -2.12 13.46
N LYS A 190 27.54 -2.27 13.44
CA LYS A 190 28.43 -1.71 12.39
C LYS A 190 28.03 -2.13 10.97
N TYR A 191 27.50 -3.34 10.77
CA TYR A 191 27.16 -3.87 9.46
C TYR A 191 25.68 -3.71 9.08
N GLN A 192 24.80 -3.38 10.04
CA GLN A 192 23.35 -3.28 9.79
C GLN A 192 23.00 -2.27 8.69
N LYS A 193 23.71 -1.13 8.66
CA LYS A 193 23.53 -0.11 7.62
C LYS A 193 23.90 -0.66 6.24
N THR A 194 25.11 -1.20 6.08
CA THR A 194 25.61 -1.71 4.79
C THR A 194 24.76 -2.88 4.29
N THR A 195 24.33 -3.79 5.18
CA THR A 195 23.42 -4.88 4.81
C THR A 195 22.07 -4.36 4.34
N SER A 196 21.50 -3.36 5.03
CA SER A 196 20.24 -2.73 4.60
C SER A 196 20.37 -2.08 3.22
N GLU A 197 21.47 -1.37 2.95
CA GLU A 197 21.75 -0.75 1.66
C GLU A 197 21.90 -1.79 0.53
N MET A 198 22.59 -2.91 0.79
CA MET A 198 22.71 -4.00 -0.19
C MET A 198 21.35 -4.64 -0.51
N VAL A 199 20.51 -4.86 0.50
CA VAL A 199 19.15 -5.38 0.31
C VAL A 199 18.31 -4.42 -0.52
N ILE A 200 18.43 -3.11 -0.28
CA ILE A 200 17.73 -2.08 -1.05
C ILE A 200 18.16 -2.11 -2.52
N ILE A 201 19.46 -2.20 -2.80
CA ILE A 201 19.98 -2.30 -4.17
C ILE A 201 19.40 -3.53 -4.86
N LEU A 202 19.48 -4.70 -4.21
CA LEU A 202 18.96 -5.95 -4.74
C LEU A 202 17.46 -5.85 -5.02
N TYR A 203 16.69 -5.29 -4.10
CA TYR A 203 15.26 -5.06 -4.26
C TYR A 203 14.94 -4.16 -5.45
N ILE A 204 15.65 -3.04 -5.63
CA ILE A 204 15.44 -2.12 -6.76
C ILE A 204 15.75 -2.83 -8.09
N VAL A 205 16.86 -3.55 -8.17
CA VAL A 205 17.27 -4.26 -9.40
C VAL A 205 16.24 -5.32 -9.78
N ILE A 206 15.82 -6.16 -8.83
CA ILE A 206 14.81 -7.20 -9.06
C ILE A 206 13.47 -6.58 -9.45
N SER A 207 13.03 -5.54 -8.72
CA SER A 207 11.77 -4.85 -9.00
C SER A 207 11.75 -4.21 -10.39
N MET A 208 12.87 -3.63 -10.82
CA MET A 208 13.00 -3.07 -12.17
C MET A 208 12.95 -4.14 -13.25
N ALA A 209 13.61 -5.29 -13.05
CA ALA A 209 13.56 -6.40 -13.99
C ALA A 209 12.13 -6.98 -14.08
N LEU A 210 11.45 -7.15 -12.96
CA LEU A 210 10.06 -7.62 -12.95
C LEU A 210 9.10 -6.62 -13.61
N ALA A 211 9.30 -5.32 -13.39
CA ALA A 211 8.49 -4.27 -13.98
C ALA A 211 8.58 -4.22 -15.52
N THR A 212 9.70 -4.66 -16.12
CA THR A 212 9.80 -4.77 -17.59
C THR A 212 9.26 -6.09 -18.13
N MET A 213 9.47 -7.19 -17.40
CA MET A 213 9.13 -8.52 -17.89
C MET A 213 7.66 -8.88 -17.71
N VAL A 214 6.99 -8.33 -16.69
CA VAL A 214 5.61 -8.69 -16.33
C VAL A 214 4.73 -7.42 -16.18
N PRO A 215 4.47 -6.68 -17.27
CA PRO A 215 3.60 -5.51 -17.22
C PRO A 215 2.16 -5.95 -16.92
N THR A 216 1.65 -5.57 -15.75
CA THR A 216 0.30 -5.89 -15.28
C THR A 216 -0.44 -4.63 -14.85
N LEU A 217 -1.76 -4.69 -14.68
CA LEU A 217 -2.47 -3.54 -14.10
C LEU A 217 -1.98 -3.32 -12.67
N ILE A 218 -1.78 -2.05 -12.31
CA ILE A 218 -1.33 -1.67 -10.98
C ILE A 218 -2.32 -2.16 -9.92
N SER A 219 -3.61 -2.23 -10.27
CA SER A 219 -4.66 -2.79 -9.43
C SER A 219 -4.45 -4.28 -9.11
N HIS A 220 -3.90 -5.09 -10.01
CA HIS A 220 -3.59 -6.50 -9.75
C HIS A 220 -2.46 -6.63 -8.74
N LEU A 221 -1.37 -5.89 -8.94
CA LEU A 221 -0.23 -5.86 -8.02
C LEU A 221 -0.66 -5.39 -6.62
N TYR A 222 -1.52 -4.37 -6.57
CA TYR A 222 -2.02 -3.82 -5.33
C TYR A 222 -2.87 -4.83 -4.54
N ASN A 223 -3.82 -5.50 -5.21
CA ASN A 223 -4.63 -6.55 -4.58
C ASN A 223 -3.76 -7.69 -4.05
N MET A 224 -2.83 -8.19 -4.87
CA MET A 224 -1.95 -9.29 -4.49
C MET A 224 -1.07 -8.94 -3.28
N THR A 225 -0.60 -7.69 -3.20
CA THR A 225 0.13 -7.20 -2.01
C THR A 225 -0.73 -7.28 -0.75
N TYR A 226 -1.99 -6.86 -0.83
CA TYR A 226 -2.90 -6.93 0.32
C TYR A 226 -3.30 -8.36 0.68
N PHE A 227 -3.38 -9.28 -0.28
CA PHE A 227 -3.67 -10.68 0.01
C PHE A 227 -2.65 -11.25 0.98
N GLY A 228 -1.36 -11.06 0.73
CA GLY A 228 -0.30 -11.50 1.63
C GLY A 228 -0.27 -10.73 2.95
N VAL A 229 -0.27 -9.39 2.91
CA VAL A 229 -0.13 -8.57 4.12
C VAL A 229 -1.28 -8.78 5.11
N THR A 230 -2.51 -8.81 4.61
CA THR A 230 -3.70 -8.88 5.49
C THR A 230 -3.85 -10.24 6.14
N GLN A 231 -3.18 -11.30 5.65
CA GLN A 231 -3.13 -12.59 6.35
C GLN A 231 -2.44 -12.52 7.72
N ILE A 232 -1.66 -11.47 8.00
CA ILE A 232 -1.04 -11.27 9.31
C ILE A 232 -2.05 -10.77 10.35
N LEU A 233 -3.23 -10.30 9.93
CA LEU A 233 -4.27 -9.73 10.80
C LEU A 233 -4.64 -10.59 12.00
N PRO A 234 -4.88 -11.92 11.88
CA PRO A 234 -5.23 -12.73 13.04
C PRO A 234 -4.10 -12.77 14.08
N CYS A 235 -2.84 -12.86 13.65
CA CYS A 235 -1.68 -12.82 14.53
C CYS A 235 -1.59 -11.49 15.29
N PHE A 236 -1.82 -10.38 14.57
CA PHE A 236 -1.82 -9.04 15.15
C PHE A 236 -2.94 -8.85 16.19
N LEU A 237 -4.15 -9.31 15.88
CA LEU A 237 -5.29 -9.26 16.82
C LEU A 237 -5.06 -10.12 18.05
N LEU A 238 -4.54 -11.34 17.90
CA LEU A 238 -4.21 -12.21 19.04
C LEU A 238 -3.16 -11.56 19.94
N ALA A 239 -2.16 -10.89 19.37
CA ALA A 239 -1.16 -10.17 20.14
C ALA A 239 -1.78 -9.01 20.96
N ILE A 240 -2.65 -8.19 20.35
CA ILE A 240 -3.35 -7.10 21.04
C ILE A 240 -4.27 -7.63 22.15
N LEU A 241 -5.00 -8.71 21.87
CA LEU A 241 -5.92 -9.33 22.81
C LEU A 241 -5.22 -10.16 23.90
N SER A 242 -3.88 -10.23 23.88
CA SER A 242 -3.07 -11.03 24.81
C SER A 242 -3.49 -12.50 24.83
N ILE A 243 -3.81 -13.05 23.65
CA ILE A 243 -4.16 -14.45 23.44
C ILE A 243 -2.96 -15.15 22.82
N ARG A 244 -2.47 -16.20 23.48
CA ARG A 244 -1.43 -17.07 22.94
C ARG A 244 -2.07 -18.17 22.09
N ALA A 245 -1.46 -18.42 20.95
CA ALA A 245 -1.74 -19.56 20.08
C ALA A 245 -0.44 -20.26 19.71
N LYS A 246 -0.52 -21.53 19.33
CA LYS A 246 0.64 -22.31 18.86
C LYS A 246 1.28 -21.64 17.63
N PRO A 247 2.61 -21.42 17.61
CA PRO A 247 3.30 -20.82 16.45
C PRO A 247 3.03 -21.56 15.13
N GLN A 248 3.00 -22.90 15.18
CA GLN A 248 2.71 -23.74 14.01
C GLN A 248 1.33 -23.47 13.42
N ALA A 249 0.32 -23.21 14.26
CA ALA A 249 -1.04 -22.90 13.80
C ALA A 249 -1.12 -21.52 13.16
N LEU A 250 -0.38 -20.54 13.70
CA LEU A 250 -0.28 -19.19 13.13
C LEU A 250 0.37 -19.22 11.75
N CYS A 251 1.50 -19.94 11.61
CA CYS A 251 2.17 -20.11 10.32
C CYS A 251 1.29 -20.84 9.31
N ALA A 252 0.64 -21.93 9.72
CA ALA A 252 -0.27 -22.69 8.86
C ALA A 252 -1.45 -21.83 8.38
N GLY A 253 -2.07 -21.04 9.27
CA GLY A 253 -3.15 -20.13 8.93
C GLY A 253 -2.74 -19.11 7.87
N ILE A 254 -1.58 -18.45 8.05
CA ILE A 254 -1.06 -17.47 7.08
C ILE A 254 -0.83 -18.14 5.72
N ILE A 255 -0.15 -19.29 5.69
CA ILE A 255 0.15 -20.01 4.43
C ILE A 255 -1.13 -20.42 3.72
N ILE A 256 -2.09 -21.02 4.44
CA ILE A 256 -3.37 -21.45 3.87
C ILE A 256 -4.15 -20.26 3.33
N GLY A 257 -4.23 -19.17 4.09
CA GLY A 257 -4.94 -17.97 3.67
C GLY A 257 -4.34 -17.32 2.44
N ASP A 258 -3.01 -17.25 2.35
CA ASP A 258 -2.31 -16.63 1.23
C ASP A 258 -2.39 -17.51 -0.03
N VAL A 259 -2.16 -18.82 0.09
CA VAL A 259 -2.29 -19.78 -1.02
C VAL A 259 -3.72 -19.78 -1.57
N LEU A 260 -4.74 -19.78 -0.71
CA LEU A 260 -6.12 -19.70 -1.15
C LEU A 260 -6.43 -18.36 -1.80
N GLY A 261 -6.10 -17.24 -1.16
CA GLY A 261 -6.39 -15.90 -1.69
C GLY A 261 -5.72 -15.65 -3.04
N CYS A 262 -4.41 -15.91 -3.13
CA CYS A 262 -3.66 -15.76 -4.37
C CYS A 262 -4.06 -16.80 -5.42
N GLY A 263 -4.27 -18.07 -5.05
CA GLY A 263 -4.65 -19.13 -5.98
C GLY A 263 -6.02 -18.89 -6.62
N LEU A 264 -7.00 -18.46 -5.84
CA LEU A 264 -8.32 -18.09 -6.34
C LEU A 264 -8.27 -16.86 -7.25
N TYR A 265 -7.44 -15.87 -6.92
CA TYR A 265 -7.27 -14.70 -7.76
C TYR A 265 -6.60 -15.01 -9.10
N LEU A 266 -5.53 -15.81 -9.08
CA LEU A 266 -4.76 -16.16 -10.28
C LEU A 266 -5.48 -17.15 -11.19
N SER A 267 -6.34 -18.00 -10.62
CA SER A 267 -7.17 -18.94 -11.40
C SER A 267 -8.36 -18.26 -12.09
N GLY A 268 -8.67 -17.01 -11.75
CA GLY A 268 -9.82 -16.29 -12.29
C GLY A 268 -11.16 -16.88 -11.85
N ILE A 269 -11.18 -17.75 -10.84
CA ILE A 269 -12.41 -18.35 -10.33
C ILE A 269 -13.22 -17.27 -9.65
N ASP A 270 -14.42 -17.05 -10.16
CA ASP A 270 -15.29 -16.00 -9.67
C ASP A 270 -16.03 -16.44 -8.39
N MET A 271 -15.79 -15.73 -7.29
CA MET A 271 -16.23 -16.07 -5.93
C MET A 271 -17.48 -15.29 -5.48
N VAL A 272 -18.52 -15.29 -6.29
CA VAL A 272 -19.76 -14.52 -6.05
C VAL A 272 -19.48 -13.03 -5.87
N GLY A 273 -18.43 -12.52 -6.54
CA GLY A 273 -17.97 -11.15 -6.36
C GLY A 273 -17.39 -10.90 -4.98
N ILE A 274 -16.97 -11.90 -4.22
CA ILE A 274 -16.25 -11.69 -2.96
C ILE A 274 -14.76 -11.65 -3.25
N ASN A 275 -14.07 -10.69 -2.64
CA ASN A 275 -12.61 -10.59 -2.71
C ASN A 275 -11.95 -11.92 -2.26
N PRO A 276 -11.13 -12.56 -3.11
CA PRO A 276 -10.46 -13.83 -2.77
C PRO A 276 -9.58 -13.78 -1.52
N GLY A 277 -8.93 -12.65 -1.26
CA GLY A 277 -8.14 -12.44 -0.05
C GLY A 277 -8.96 -12.52 1.23
N LEU A 278 -10.22 -12.06 1.20
CA LEU A 278 -11.15 -12.17 2.32
C LEU A 278 -11.52 -13.64 2.60
N ILE A 279 -11.72 -14.44 1.55
CA ILE A 279 -11.95 -15.89 1.66
C ILE A 279 -10.72 -16.57 2.26
N GLY A 280 -9.52 -16.21 1.77
CA GLY A 280 -8.26 -16.66 2.35
C GLY A 280 -8.14 -16.30 3.84
N LEU A 281 -8.53 -15.08 4.22
CA LEU A 281 -8.50 -14.64 5.61
C LEU A 281 -9.47 -15.43 6.50
N VAL A 282 -10.66 -15.77 6.01
CA VAL A 282 -11.58 -16.66 6.74
C VAL A 282 -10.92 -18.02 6.95
N ALA A 283 -10.34 -18.62 5.93
CA ALA A 283 -9.65 -19.91 6.04
C ALA A 283 -8.46 -19.87 7.02
N ASN A 284 -7.71 -18.77 7.02
CA ASN A 284 -6.63 -18.51 7.97
C ASN A 284 -7.14 -18.48 9.41
N ILE A 285 -8.16 -17.67 9.69
CA ILE A 285 -8.78 -17.57 11.02
C ILE A 285 -9.31 -18.94 11.46
N THR A 286 -10.03 -19.65 10.60
CA THR A 286 -10.55 -20.99 10.89
C THR A 286 -9.43 -21.97 11.25
N THR A 287 -8.32 -21.96 10.50
CA THR A 287 -7.15 -22.81 10.78
C THR A 287 -6.58 -22.52 12.16
N ILE A 288 -6.41 -21.24 12.50
CA ILE A 288 -5.85 -20.81 13.79
C ILE A 288 -6.78 -21.21 14.93
N VAL A 289 -8.10 -21.02 14.78
CA VAL A 289 -9.07 -21.37 15.82
C VAL A 289 -9.10 -22.88 16.07
N LEU A 290 -9.08 -23.70 15.01
CA LEU A 290 -9.14 -25.16 15.12
C LEU A 290 -7.85 -25.77 15.69
N THR A 291 -6.68 -25.24 15.30
CA THR A 291 -5.39 -25.89 15.60
C THR A 291 -4.54 -25.15 16.65
N GLY A 292 -4.86 -23.89 16.94
CA GLY A 292 -4.02 -22.96 17.69
C GLY A 292 -4.05 -23.11 19.21
N LYS A 293 -5.04 -23.81 19.78
CA LYS A 293 -5.26 -23.91 21.24
C LYS A 293 -5.15 -22.54 21.94
N CYS A 294 -6.00 -21.60 21.54
CA CYS A 294 -5.96 -20.22 22.01
C CYS A 294 -6.19 -20.09 23.52
N GLN A 295 -5.26 -19.43 24.23
CA GLN A 295 -5.33 -19.22 25.67
C GLN A 295 -5.05 -17.76 26.04
N LYS A 296 -5.89 -17.15 26.87
CA LYS A 296 -5.62 -15.82 27.43
C LYS A 296 -4.42 -15.86 28.37
N VAL A 297 -3.49 -14.93 28.20
CA VAL A 297 -2.37 -14.77 29.14
C VAL A 297 -2.89 -14.11 30.42
N LYS A 298 -2.66 -14.74 31.58
CA LYS A 298 -2.89 -14.08 32.87
C LYS A 298 -1.82 -13.01 33.07
N MET A 299 -2.26 -11.76 33.21
CA MET A 299 -1.44 -10.54 33.26
C MET A 299 -0.59 -10.37 34.54
N SER A 300 -0.37 -11.45 35.31
CA SER A 300 0.32 -11.41 36.61
C SER A 300 1.84 -11.53 36.52
N SER A 301 2.41 -12.00 35.40
CA SER A 301 3.84 -12.36 35.33
C SER A 301 4.74 -11.39 34.55
N TYR A 302 4.18 -10.42 33.82
CA TYR A 302 4.99 -9.50 32.99
C TYR A 302 5.56 -8.30 33.76
N PHE A 303 4.91 -7.88 34.84
CA PHE A 303 5.35 -6.72 35.63
C PHE A 303 6.34 -7.07 36.77
N SER A 304 6.51 -8.35 37.14
CA SER A 304 7.55 -8.73 38.11
C SER A 304 8.93 -8.75 37.48
N ASP A 305 9.05 -9.25 36.24
CA ASP A 305 10.35 -9.38 35.57
C ASP A 305 10.93 -8.03 35.10
N GLN A 306 10.09 -7.04 34.77
CA GLN A 306 10.57 -5.69 34.45
C GLN A 306 11.05 -4.89 35.67
N LYS A 307 10.58 -5.22 36.89
CA LYS A 307 11.07 -4.54 38.10
C LYS A 307 12.52 -4.89 38.42
N HIS A 308 12.99 -6.09 38.09
CA HIS A 308 14.37 -6.48 38.31
C HIS A 308 15.38 -5.76 37.39
N PHE A 309 14.98 -5.37 36.18
CA PHE A 309 15.87 -4.64 35.27
C PHE A 309 16.02 -3.14 35.59
N VAL A 310 15.10 -2.54 36.35
CA VAL A 310 15.15 -1.10 36.70
C VAL A 310 15.91 -0.85 38.00
N THR A 311 15.99 -1.84 38.90
CA THR A 311 16.66 -1.68 40.21
C THR A 311 18.15 -1.98 40.19
N ASP A 312 18.67 -2.74 39.22
CA ASP A 312 20.08 -3.17 39.22
C ASP A 312 21.05 -2.16 38.58
N GLY A 313 20.53 -1.05 38.02
CA GLY A 313 21.33 0.03 37.43
C GLY A 313 21.72 1.16 38.39
N LYS A 314 21.43 1.02 39.70
CA LYS A 314 21.75 2.03 40.72
C LYS A 314 22.53 1.41 41.89
N THR A 315 23.65 0.75 41.61
CA THR A 315 24.76 0.60 42.57
C THR A 315 25.97 0.00 41.86
N LYS A 316 26.81 0.87 41.29
CA LYS A 316 28.28 0.90 41.43
C LYS A 316 28.87 1.93 40.46
#